data_AF-A0A821GN89-F1
#
_entry.id   AF-A0A821GN89-F1
#
_cell.length_a   1.000
_cell.length_b   1.000
_cell.length_c   1.000
_cell.angle_alpha   90.00
_cell.angle_beta   90.00
_cell.angle_gamma   90.00
#
_symmetry.space_group_name_H-M   'P 1'
#
loop_
_entity.id
_entity.type
_entity.pdbx_description
1 polymer ?
#
loop_
_entity_poly.entity_id
_entity_poly.type
_entity_poly.pdbx_seq_one_letter_code
_entity_poly.pdbx_strand_id
1 'polypeptide(L)'
;MCTPGETAQTFMYANRYQQIKKLGQGSFGTAYLVHDTKSKHEKKVLKAIFIGDVSPNESLDAEHEASILARLRHPNIVRFYDSFMDASYFCIVTEYCE
;
A
#
# COMPACT_ATOMS: atom_id res chain seq x y z
N MET A 1 13.37 -34.15 14.37
CA MET A 1 12.01 -33.87 13.85
C MET A 1 11.89 -32.37 13.62
N CYS A 2 12.34 -31.88 12.45
CA CYS A 2 12.24 -30.46 12.11
C CYS A 2 10.91 -30.26 11.39
N THR A 3 10.01 -29.47 11.99
CA THR A 3 8.74 -29.10 11.38
C THR A 3 8.98 -28.33 10.08
N PRO A 4 8.33 -28.68 8.96
CA PRO A 4 8.43 -27.92 7.73
C PRO A 4 7.86 -26.52 7.98
N GLY A 5 8.65 -25.50 7.62
CA GLY A 5 8.33 -24.10 7.84
C GLY A 5 6.96 -23.76 7.28
N GLU A 6 6.15 -23.11 8.10
CA GLU A 6 4.99 -22.35 7.67
C GLU A 6 5.45 -21.43 6.54
N THR A 7 5.02 -21.74 5.32
CA THR A 7 5.17 -20.86 4.16
C THR A 7 4.35 -19.62 4.44
N ALA A 8 4.94 -18.64 5.13
CA ALA A 8 4.33 -17.33 5.31
C ALA A 8 4.10 -16.76 3.92
N GLN A 9 2.84 -16.78 3.47
CA GLN A 9 2.46 -16.23 2.18
C GLN A 9 2.89 -14.77 2.15
N THR A 10 3.98 -14.53 1.42
CA THR A 10 4.62 -13.24 1.37
C THR A 10 3.91 -12.42 0.31
N PHE A 11 3.10 -11.46 0.74
CA PHE A 11 2.46 -10.53 -0.19
C PHE A 11 3.52 -9.55 -0.72
N MET A 12 3.64 -9.46 -2.03
CA MET A 12 4.54 -8.53 -2.72
C MET A 12 3.72 -7.54 -3.55
N TYR A 13 4.00 -6.25 -3.39
CA TYR A 13 3.40 -5.19 -4.18
C TYR A 13 4.42 -4.65 -5.18
N ALA A 14 3.99 -4.46 -6.44
CA ALA A 14 4.83 -3.97 -7.54
C ALA A 14 6.20 -4.69 -7.69
N ASN A 15 6.30 -5.96 -7.28
CA ASN A 15 7.55 -6.75 -7.27
C ASN A 15 8.72 -6.03 -6.56
N ARG A 16 8.43 -5.23 -5.53
CA ARG A 16 9.40 -4.39 -4.82
C ARG A 16 9.13 -4.29 -3.33
N TYR A 17 7.87 -4.14 -2.95
CA TYR A 17 7.50 -3.93 -1.56
C TYR A 17 6.97 -5.23 -0.97
N GLN A 18 7.81 -5.90 -0.17
CA GLN A 18 7.45 -7.13 0.50
C GLN A 18 6.72 -6.84 1.80
N GLN A 19 5.51 -7.34 1.98
CA GLN A 19 4.74 -7.19 3.22
C GLN A 19 5.43 -7.93 4.38
N ILE A 20 5.70 -7.19 5.45
CA ILE A 20 6.21 -7.75 6.71
C ILE A 20 5.06 -7.98 7.69
N LYS A 21 4.28 -6.93 7.99
CA LYS A 21 3.15 -7.01 8.93
C LYS A 21 2.09 -5.96 8.64
N LYS A 22 0.84 -6.24 9.02
CA LYS A 22 -0.23 -5.22 9.09
C LYS A 22 0.03 -4.29 10.27
N LEU A 23 0.05 -2.98 10.02
CA LEU A 23 0.19 -1.94 11.05
C LEU A 23 -1.17 -1.49 11.58
N GLY A 24 -2.16 -1.43 10.71
CA GLY A 24 -3.51 -1.03 11.09
C GLY A 24 -4.44 -0.94 9.90
N GLN A 25 -5.73 -0.85 10.15
CA GLN A 25 -6.76 -0.64 9.14
C GLN A 25 -7.62 0.55 9.57
N GLY A 26 -7.81 1.49 8.66
CA GLY A 26 -8.69 2.63 8.86
C GLY A 26 -9.76 2.71 7.77
N SER A 27 -10.58 3.76 7.81
CA SER A 27 -11.64 3.98 6.81
C SER A 27 -11.13 4.11 5.37
N PHE A 28 -9.84 4.43 5.20
CA PHE A 28 -9.20 4.63 3.90
C PHE A 28 -8.44 3.41 3.41
N GLY A 29 -8.55 2.26 4.06
CA GLY A 29 -7.79 1.06 3.70
C GLY A 29 -6.79 0.64 4.77
N THR A 30 -5.86 -0.22 4.39
CA THR A 30 -4.98 -0.93 5.31
C THR A 30 -3.53 -0.48 5.17
N ALA A 31 -2.88 -0.19 6.28
CA ALA A 31 -1.47 0.13 6.34
C ALA A 31 -0.66 -1.11 6.71
N TYR A 32 0.45 -1.30 6.00
CA TYR A 32 1.38 -2.41 6.15
C TYR A 32 2.79 -1.88 6.33
N LEU A 33 3.55 -2.51 7.22
CA LEU A 33 5.00 -2.40 7.22
C LEU A 33 5.51 -3.26 6.07
N VAL A 34 6.28 -2.67 5.19
CA VAL A 34 6.86 -3.33 4.03
C VAL A 34 8.37 -3.19 4.01
N HIS A 35 9.03 -4.18 3.43
CA HIS A 35 10.43 -4.15 3.06
C HIS A 35 10.58 -3.71 1.60
N ASP A 36 11.28 -2.60 1.32
CA ASP A 36 11.61 -2.16 -0.03
C ASP A 36 12.92 -2.82 -0.51
N THR A 37 12.79 -3.82 -1.38
CA THR A 37 13.92 -4.62 -1.88
C THR A 37 14.89 -3.84 -2.76
N LYS A 38 14.56 -2.61 -3.15
CA LYS A 38 15.37 -1.77 -4.04
C LYS A 38 15.95 -0.52 -3.36
N SER A 39 15.70 -0.31 -2.07
CA SER A 39 16.14 0.91 -1.36
C SER A 39 17.04 0.60 -0.18
N LYS A 40 17.97 1.53 0.13
CA LYS A 40 18.82 1.44 1.34
C LYS A 40 18.02 1.56 2.64
N HIS A 41 16.90 2.26 2.60
CA HIS A 41 15.93 2.28 3.70
C HIS A 41 14.94 1.15 3.49
N GLU A 42 15.23 0.05 4.15
CA GLU A 42 14.54 -1.22 3.97
C GLU A 42 13.08 -1.14 4.45
N LYS A 43 12.79 -0.47 5.56
CA LYS A 43 11.43 -0.43 6.14
C LYS A 43 10.65 0.80 5.70
N LYS A 44 9.42 0.58 5.21
CA LYS A 44 8.48 1.62 4.80
C LYS A 44 7.04 1.28 5.19
N VAL A 45 6.16 2.26 5.15
CA VAL A 45 4.71 2.05 5.31
C VAL A 45 4.05 2.08 3.94
N LEU A 46 3.39 0.98 3.57
CA LEU A 46 2.52 0.91 2.41
C LEU A 46 1.06 0.96 2.87
N LYS A 47 0.31 1.95 2.39
CA LYS A 47 -1.13 2.05 2.61
C LYS A 47 -1.86 1.59 1.35
N ALA A 48 -2.51 0.44 1.44
CA ALA A 48 -3.33 -0.13 0.37
C ALA A 48 -4.79 0.30 0.53
N ILE A 49 -5.31 0.95 -0.49
CA ILE A 49 -6.63 1.59 -0.49
C ILE A 49 -7.45 0.91 -1.56
N PHE A 50 -8.50 0.20 -1.17
CA PHE A 50 -9.36 -0.46 -2.15
C PHE A 50 -10.12 0.59 -2.96
N ILE A 51 -10.03 0.50 -4.28
CA ILE A 51 -10.65 1.43 -5.22
C ILE A 51 -11.76 0.76 -6.06
N GLY A 52 -11.89 -0.57 -6.02
CA GLY A 52 -12.86 -1.32 -6.82
C GLY A 52 -12.26 -1.95 -8.07
N ASP A 53 -13.07 -2.76 -8.75
CA ASP A 53 -12.70 -3.37 -10.04
C ASP A 53 -12.81 -2.27 -11.11
N VAL A 54 -11.68 -1.86 -11.68
CA VAL A 54 -11.61 -0.80 -12.70
C VAL A 54 -12.21 -1.36 -13.99
N SER A 55 -13.53 -1.34 -14.08
CA SER A 55 -14.26 -1.64 -15.31
C SER A 55 -14.39 -0.37 -16.14
N PRO A 56 -14.28 -0.43 -17.49
CA PRO A 56 -14.08 0.73 -18.37
C PRO A 56 -15.28 1.68 -18.55
N ASN A 57 -16.19 1.81 -17.57
CA ASN A 57 -17.33 2.72 -17.66
C ASN A 57 -16.96 4.10 -17.03
N GLU A 58 -16.19 4.87 -17.80
CA GLU A 58 -15.26 5.95 -17.41
C GLU A 58 -15.79 7.21 -16.66
N SER A 59 -17.06 7.31 -16.26
CA SER A 59 -17.57 8.57 -15.67
C SER A 59 -17.67 8.59 -14.14
N LEU A 60 -17.95 7.45 -13.49
CA LEU A 60 -18.04 7.37 -12.03
C LEU A 60 -16.66 7.17 -11.36
N ASP A 61 -15.70 6.59 -12.09
CA ASP A 61 -14.35 6.32 -11.62
C ASP A 61 -13.56 7.61 -11.38
N ALA A 62 -13.65 8.61 -12.27
CA ALA A 62 -12.88 9.85 -12.13
C ALA A 62 -13.24 10.63 -10.85
N GLU A 63 -14.52 10.66 -10.46
CA GLU A 63 -14.97 11.31 -9.24
C GLU A 63 -14.54 10.53 -7.99
N HIS A 64 -14.59 9.20 -8.05
CA HIS A 64 -14.09 8.32 -6.99
C HIS A 64 -12.57 8.47 -6.80
N GLU A 65 -11.79 8.41 -7.88
CA GLU A 65 -10.34 8.61 -7.86
C GLU A 65 -9.97 10.01 -7.35
N ALA A 66 -10.63 11.07 -7.85
CA ALA A 66 -10.38 12.44 -7.41
C ALA A 66 -10.69 12.64 -5.92
N SER A 67 -11.80 12.08 -5.42
CA SER A 67 -12.18 12.12 -4.01
C SER A 67 -11.16 11.40 -3.12
N ILE A 68 -10.67 10.24 -3.57
CA ILE A 68 -9.65 9.47 -2.85
C ILE A 68 -8.32 10.23 -2.81
N LEU A 69 -7.85 10.74 -3.95
CA LEU A 69 -6.63 11.55 -4.04
C LEU A 69 -6.72 12.82 -3.20
N ALA A 70 -7.88 13.49 -3.20
CA ALA A 70 -8.13 14.68 -2.39
C ALA A 70 -8.04 14.37 -0.88
N ARG A 71 -8.56 13.22 -0.44
CA ARG A 71 -8.52 12.79 0.98
C ARG A 71 -7.16 12.24 1.40
N LEU A 72 -6.29 11.89 0.45
CA LEU A 72 -4.94 11.38 0.71
C LEU A 72 -3.87 12.46 0.81
N ARG A 73 -4.14 13.66 0.28
CA ARG A 73 -3.31 14.85 0.53
C ARG A 73 -3.56 15.39 1.94
N HIS A 74 -3.12 14.68 2.96
CA HIS A 74 -3.04 15.22 4.32
C HIS A 74 -1.62 15.76 4.58
N PRO A 75 -1.44 17.03 4.99
CA PRO A 75 -0.13 17.68 5.14
C PRO A 75 0.70 17.23 6.36
N ASN A 76 0.56 15.98 6.84
CA ASN A 76 1.31 15.49 7.99
C ASN A 76 2.64 14.87 7.55
N ILE A 77 3.70 15.69 7.53
CA ILE A 77 5.12 15.50 7.95
C ILE A 77 5.86 14.16 7.65
N VAL A 78 5.26 13.10 7.13
CA VAL A 78 5.97 11.88 6.72
C VAL A 78 6.44 11.99 5.28
N ARG A 79 7.67 11.54 5.04
CA ARG A 79 8.27 11.58 3.71
C ARG A 79 7.51 10.64 2.75
N PHE A 80 6.97 11.20 1.68
CA PHE A 80 6.41 10.43 0.57
C PHE A 80 7.53 9.83 -0.28
N TYR A 81 7.41 8.54 -0.62
CA TYR A 81 8.39 7.85 -1.47
C TYR A 81 7.82 7.50 -2.85
N ASP A 82 6.60 6.96 -2.90
CA ASP A 82 6.05 6.36 -4.11
C ASP A 82 4.53 6.17 -4.01
N SER A 83 3.84 6.07 -5.13
CA SER A 83 2.43 5.66 -5.19
C SER A 83 2.16 4.93 -6.49
N PHE A 84 1.44 3.81 -6.42
CA PHE A 84 1.16 2.96 -7.58
C PHE A 84 -0.16 2.23 -7.41
N MET A 85 -0.70 1.75 -8.52
CA MET A 85 -1.89 0.90 -8.56
C MET A 85 -1.45 -0.56 -8.58
N ASP A 86 -2.07 -1.39 -7.74
CA ASP A 86 -1.84 -2.83 -7.66
C ASP A 86 -3.20 -3.52 -7.64
N ALA A 87 -3.58 -4.11 -8.78
CA ALA A 87 -4.94 -4.61 -9.03
C ALA A 87 -6.01 -3.54 -8.70
N SER A 88 -6.93 -3.84 -7.79
CA SER A 88 -8.00 -2.95 -7.31
C SER A 88 -7.59 -2.09 -6.11
N TYR A 89 -6.30 -1.88 -5.89
CA TYR A 89 -5.78 -1.09 -4.77
C TYR A 89 -4.87 0.04 -5.23
N PHE A 90 -5.14 1.25 -4.74
CA PHE A 90 -4.19 2.34 -4.78
C PHE A 90 -3.25 2.23 -3.58
N CYS A 91 -1.96 2.04 -3.84
CA CYS A 91 -0.92 1.88 -2.83
C CYS A 91 -0.11 3.16 -2.70
N ILE A 92 0.03 3.68 -1.48
CA ILE A 92 0.91 4.81 -1.16
C ILE A 92 2.02 4.35 -0.23
N VAL A 93 3.26 4.70 -0.58
CA VAL A 93 4.46 4.38 0.19
C VAL A 93 5.02 5.63 0.86
N THR A 94 5.15 5.54 2.18
CA THR A 94 5.64 6.62 3.05
C THR A 94 6.71 6.11 4.02
N GLU A 95 7.37 7.04 4.69
CA GLU A 95 8.32 6.75 5.76
C GLU A 95 7.68 5.98 6.91
N TYR A 96 8.42 5.01 7.42
CA TYR A 96 8.11 4.35 8.68
C TYR A 96 8.73 5.17 9.81
N CYS A 97 7.89 5.85 10.61
CA CYS A 97 8.31 6.43 11.87
C CYS A 97 8.28 5.35 12.96
N GLU A 98 9.38 5.24 13.70
CA GLU A 98 9.46 4.43 14.94
C GLU A 98 8.87 5.17 16.14
#